data_AF-A0A674B3I9-F1
#
_entry.id   AF-A0A674B3I9-F1
#
_cell.length_a   1.000
_cell.length_b   1.000
_cell.length_c   1.000
_cell.angle_alpha   90.00
_cell.angle_beta   90.00
_cell.angle_gamma   90.00
#
_symmetry.space_group_name_H-M   'P 1'
#
loop_
_entity.id
_entity.type
_entity.pdbx_description
1 polymer ?
#
loop_
_entity_poly.entity_id
_entity_poly.type
_entity_poly.pdbx_seq_one_letter_code
_entity_poly.pdbx_strand_id
1 'polypeptide(L)'
;LATTSCSCQTVNKVASKDVLSFWQVLQKLGKADETRDTAFEEGVANFNKQMAEGTKLQKDLRAYLAAVKTMHDASKRLQDCLADMYEPEWFGKEEVDTIAEETDILWSDYHDKLVDNSMIAMDTYLAQFPDVKARIAKRDRKMTDYDSARHHFGSLQKGKKQDQAKIAKPMSLVEKAAPGWAQGILSAHQIAQTNLTRNQAEEELGRAQKVFEEINVDLQDELPQLWNSRVGFYVNTFQSMAGYQQRFHKDMGKLNQDLNDVMTKLDEQRLAKPAPPGPAPVRPPPSPRPSLTPAPDTQQDIISFDGEALVPDANTAPPSQATTPSQATTPSQATAPSQATTPSQATTPSQPQVYLKSGSNIAVCDVNNKKIQVKAMHDYAATDGDELEMKAGDVVLVLAWENPDEQDDGWLMGVKESHWLENKDLLAKGVFPENFTQKL
;
A
#
# COMPACT_ATOMS: atom_id res chain seq x y z
N LEU A 1 16.61 -37.37 -7.05
CA LEU A 1 16.51 -35.95 -6.67
C LEU A 1 16.45 -35.78 -5.14
N ALA A 2 17.37 -36.42 -4.39
CA ALA A 2 17.32 -36.47 -2.92
C ALA A 2 18.65 -36.16 -2.24
N THR A 3 19.49 -35.32 -2.85
CA THR A 3 20.81 -34.96 -2.31
C THR A 3 21.02 -33.45 -2.07
N THR A 4 20.05 -32.59 -2.38
CA THR A 4 20.24 -31.12 -2.27
C THR A 4 19.66 -30.49 -1.00
N SER A 5 18.89 -31.22 -0.18
CA SER A 5 18.21 -30.63 1.00
C SER A 5 19.09 -30.54 2.26
N CYS A 6 20.15 -31.35 2.36
CA CYS A 6 20.97 -31.42 3.59
C CYS A 6 22.05 -30.30 3.70
N SER A 7 22.40 -29.64 2.59
CA SER A 7 23.41 -28.56 2.61
C SER A 7 22.88 -27.21 3.10
N CYS A 8 21.62 -26.84 2.82
CA CYS A 8 21.10 -25.52 3.23
C CYS A 8 20.96 -25.35 4.76
N GLN A 9 20.58 -26.40 5.49
CA GLN A 9 20.47 -26.33 6.96
C GLN A 9 21.83 -26.25 7.66
N THR A 10 22.88 -26.83 7.06
CA THR A 10 24.24 -26.80 7.62
C THR A 10 24.91 -25.45 7.36
N VAL A 11 24.65 -24.81 6.21
CA VAL A 11 25.16 -23.47 5.89
C VAL A 11 24.53 -22.40 6.78
N ASN A 12 23.22 -22.47 7.08
CA ASN A 12 22.56 -21.50 7.97
C ASN A 12 23.02 -21.58 9.43
N LYS A 13 23.35 -22.78 9.96
CA LYS A 13 23.90 -22.92 11.32
C LYS A 13 25.35 -22.45 11.45
N VAL A 14 26.13 -22.56 10.39
CA VAL A 14 27.52 -22.04 10.36
C VAL A 14 27.49 -20.51 10.22
N ALA A 15 26.62 -19.96 9.36
CA ALA A 15 26.42 -18.51 9.24
C ALA A 15 25.93 -17.87 10.56
N SER A 16 24.99 -18.49 11.27
CA SER A 16 24.52 -18.01 12.59
C SER A 16 25.64 -17.99 13.65
N LYS A 17 26.51 -19.01 13.67
CA LYS A 17 27.69 -19.03 14.57
C LYS A 17 28.74 -17.98 14.20
N ASP A 18 28.97 -17.77 12.91
CA ASP A 18 29.92 -16.78 12.42
C ASP A 18 29.42 -15.36 12.71
N VAL A 19 28.12 -15.08 12.56
CA VAL A 19 27.47 -13.80 12.93
C VAL A 19 27.53 -13.55 14.44
N LEU A 20 27.22 -14.55 15.27
CA LEU A 20 27.38 -14.46 16.74
C LEU A 20 28.83 -14.23 17.17
N SER A 21 29.79 -14.90 16.50
CA SER A 21 31.22 -14.72 16.78
C SER A 21 31.73 -13.35 16.33
N PHE A 22 31.23 -12.83 15.20
CA PHE A 22 31.52 -11.50 14.69
C PHE A 22 30.96 -10.43 15.63
N TRP A 23 29.74 -10.63 16.16
CA TRP A 23 29.13 -9.77 17.18
C TRP A 23 29.91 -9.76 18.51
N GLN A 24 30.37 -10.93 18.96
CA GLN A 24 31.24 -11.04 20.15
C GLN A 24 32.61 -10.37 19.95
N VAL A 25 33.09 -10.28 18.71
CA VAL A 25 34.32 -9.55 18.35
C VAL A 25 34.05 -8.04 18.30
N LEU A 26 32.90 -7.59 17.79
CA LEU A 26 32.49 -6.18 17.79
C LEU A 26 32.29 -5.61 19.21
N GLN A 27 31.81 -6.44 20.15
CA GLN A 27 31.71 -6.09 21.58
C GLN A 27 33.08 -5.71 22.19
N LYS A 28 34.20 -6.21 21.64
CA LYS A 28 35.56 -5.91 22.11
C LYS A 28 36.15 -4.61 21.55
N LEU A 29 35.51 -3.97 20.58
CA LEU A 29 35.97 -2.72 19.98
C LEU A 29 35.17 -1.53 20.52
N GLY A 30 35.31 -1.29 21.82
CA GLY A 30 34.78 -0.13 22.54
C GLY A 30 35.50 1.19 22.24
N LYS A 31 35.73 1.51 20.97
CA LYS A 31 36.25 2.80 20.52
C LYS A 31 35.40 3.36 19.38
N ALA A 32 34.27 3.94 19.77
CA ALA A 32 33.69 5.13 19.14
C ALA A 32 33.46 5.10 17.62
N ASP A 33 33.17 3.95 17.02
CA ASP A 33 32.64 3.92 15.66
C ASP A 33 31.29 3.22 15.71
N GLU A 34 30.30 3.93 15.17
CA GLU A 34 28.96 3.49 14.85
C GLU A 34 29.03 2.07 14.27
N THR A 35 28.38 1.11 14.91
CA THR A 35 28.34 -0.28 14.44
C THR A 35 27.47 -0.30 13.17
N ARG A 36 28.03 0.15 12.04
CA ARG A 36 27.32 0.18 10.75
C ARG A 36 27.08 -1.26 10.31
N ASP A 37 25.87 -1.72 10.55
CA ASP A 37 25.39 -3.03 10.12
C ASP A 37 25.08 -2.98 8.62
N THR A 38 26.13 -2.94 7.80
CA THR A 38 26.03 -2.82 6.34
C THR A 38 25.21 -3.95 5.72
N ALA A 39 25.20 -5.13 6.35
CA ALA A 39 24.39 -6.27 5.90
C ALA A 39 22.90 -6.03 6.16
N PHE A 40 22.55 -5.48 7.33
CA PHE A 40 21.17 -5.07 7.61
C PHE A 40 20.71 -3.93 6.69
N GLU A 41 21.56 -2.92 6.45
CA GLU A 41 21.27 -1.83 5.50
C GLU A 41 20.98 -2.36 4.09
N GLU A 42 21.74 -3.35 3.60
CA GLU A 42 21.46 -4.03 2.33
C GLU A 42 20.12 -4.79 2.36
N GLY A 43 19.81 -5.47 3.47
CA GLY A 43 18.52 -6.12 3.70
C GLY A 43 17.34 -5.14 3.60
N VAL A 44 17.46 -3.98 4.26
CA VAL A 44 16.47 -2.90 4.22
C VAL A 44 16.34 -2.28 2.82
N ALA A 45 17.46 -2.10 2.10
CA ALA A 45 17.43 -1.62 0.72
C ALA A 45 16.69 -2.60 -0.21
N ASN A 46 16.96 -3.90 -0.09
CA ASN A 46 16.26 -4.95 -0.81
C ASN A 46 14.77 -5.01 -0.45
N PHE A 47 14.42 -4.90 0.83
CA PHE A 47 13.04 -4.80 1.31
C PHE A 47 12.28 -3.64 0.66
N ASN A 48 12.86 -2.43 0.69
CA ASN A 48 12.22 -1.25 0.09
C ASN A 48 12.05 -1.39 -1.41
N LYS A 49 13.04 -1.96 -2.10
CA LYS A 49 12.96 -2.28 -3.53
C LYS A 49 11.82 -3.27 -3.82
N GLN A 50 11.74 -4.36 -3.06
CA GLN A 50 10.70 -5.38 -3.21
C GLN A 50 9.29 -4.82 -2.99
N MET A 51 9.12 -3.98 -1.95
CA MET A 51 7.87 -3.31 -1.65
C MET A 51 7.44 -2.39 -2.79
N ALA A 52 8.37 -1.59 -3.34
CA ALA A 52 8.11 -0.67 -4.44
C ALA A 52 7.75 -1.42 -5.74
N GLU A 53 8.49 -2.48 -6.08
CA GLU A 53 8.21 -3.34 -7.23
C GLU A 53 6.86 -4.05 -7.09
N GLY A 54 6.53 -4.58 -5.91
CA GLY A 54 5.24 -5.19 -5.63
C GLY A 54 4.08 -4.20 -5.75
N THR A 55 4.23 -2.99 -5.20
CA THR A 55 3.22 -1.92 -5.31
C THR A 55 3.00 -1.50 -6.76
N LYS A 56 4.07 -1.40 -7.55
CA LYS A 56 3.98 -1.12 -8.98
C LYS A 56 3.21 -2.23 -9.70
N LEU A 57 3.57 -3.48 -9.46
CA LEU A 57 2.91 -4.63 -10.08
C LEU A 57 1.43 -4.71 -9.69
N GLN A 58 1.08 -4.40 -8.43
CA GLN A 58 -0.30 -4.32 -7.97
C GLN A 58 -1.10 -3.26 -8.74
N LYS A 59 -0.53 -2.08 -8.97
CA LYS A 59 -1.15 -1.02 -9.77
C LYS A 59 -1.36 -1.46 -11.21
N ASP A 60 -0.36 -2.07 -11.82
CA ASP A 60 -0.43 -2.55 -13.21
C ASP A 60 -1.45 -3.69 -13.35
N LEU A 61 -1.55 -4.59 -12.36
CA LEU A 61 -2.57 -5.65 -12.33
C LEU A 61 -3.99 -5.10 -12.20
N ARG A 62 -4.21 -4.07 -11.35
CA ARG A 62 -5.50 -3.37 -11.29
C ARG A 62 -5.86 -2.69 -12.60
N ALA A 63 -4.89 -2.07 -13.28
CA ALA A 63 -5.11 -1.49 -14.59
C ALA A 63 -5.45 -2.56 -15.65
N TYR A 64 -4.80 -3.72 -15.59
CA TYR A 64 -5.11 -4.87 -16.44
C TYR A 64 -6.54 -5.37 -16.22
N LEU A 65 -6.97 -5.55 -14.97
CA LEU A 65 -8.35 -5.92 -14.62
C LEU A 65 -9.38 -4.93 -15.16
N ALA A 66 -9.13 -3.63 -15.01
CA ALA A 66 -10.00 -2.58 -15.55
C ALA A 66 -10.10 -2.64 -17.08
N ALA A 67 -8.98 -2.95 -17.77
CA ALA A 67 -8.97 -3.13 -19.21
C ALA A 67 -9.75 -4.38 -19.64
N VAL A 68 -9.60 -5.50 -18.92
CA VAL A 68 -10.40 -6.72 -19.14
C VAL A 68 -11.89 -6.42 -18.99
N LYS A 69 -12.29 -5.69 -17.94
CA LYS A 69 -13.69 -5.32 -17.73
C LYS A 69 -14.23 -4.41 -18.83
N THR A 70 -13.42 -3.45 -19.27
CA THR A 70 -13.78 -2.56 -20.40
C THR A 70 -13.98 -3.34 -21.69
N MET A 71 -13.12 -4.34 -21.95
CA MET A 71 -13.23 -5.22 -23.11
C MET A 71 -14.48 -6.09 -23.04
N HIS A 72 -14.78 -6.66 -21.86
CA HIS A 72 -16.02 -7.40 -21.61
C HIS A 72 -17.25 -6.54 -21.95
N ASP A 73 -17.33 -5.33 -21.39
CA ASP A 73 -18.48 -4.45 -21.62
C ASP A 73 -18.61 -4.03 -23.10
N ALA A 74 -17.49 -3.84 -23.81
CA ALA A 74 -17.50 -3.54 -25.23
C ALA A 74 -17.94 -4.74 -26.08
N SER A 75 -17.43 -5.94 -25.76
CA SER A 75 -17.82 -7.19 -26.41
C SER A 75 -19.31 -7.47 -26.21
N LYS A 76 -19.82 -7.29 -25.00
CA LYS A 76 -21.24 -7.47 -24.67
C LYS A 76 -22.13 -6.56 -25.48
N ARG A 77 -21.85 -5.25 -25.51
CA ARG A 77 -22.62 -4.28 -26.31
C ARG A 77 -22.66 -4.64 -27.80
N LEU A 78 -21.57 -5.19 -28.34
CA LEU A 78 -21.52 -5.62 -29.74
C LEU A 78 -22.40 -6.86 -29.98
N GLN A 79 -22.33 -7.85 -29.08
CA GLN A 79 -23.12 -9.07 -29.17
C GLN A 79 -24.62 -8.79 -28.97
N ASP A 80 -24.98 -7.95 -27.99
CA ASP A 80 -26.36 -7.52 -27.75
C ASP A 80 -26.93 -6.81 -29.00
N CYS A 81 -26.16 -5.91 -29.62
CA CYS A 81 -26.57 -5.24 -30.85
C CYS A 81 -26.82 -6.23 -31.99
N LEU A 82 -25.99 -7.27 -32.12
CA LEU A 82 -26.19 -8.31 -33.12
C LEU A 82 -27.46 -9.11 -32.84
N ALA A 83 -27.66 -9.54 -31.59
CA ALA A 83 -28.81 -10.32 -31.18
C ALA A 83 -30.13 -9.55 -31.36
N ASP A 84 -30.15 -8.25 -31.06
CA ASP A 84 -31.29 -7.36 -31.23
C ASP A 84 -31.66 -7.14 -32.71
N MET A 85 -30.66 -7.06 -33.58
CA MET A 85 -30.85 -6.91 -35.03
C MET A 85 -31.22 -8.22 -35.73
N TYR A 86 -31.07 -9.36 -35.05
CA TYR A 86 -31.27 -10.68 -35.64
C TYR A 86 -32.76 -11.05 -35.67
N GLU A 87 -33.31 -11.21 -36.87
CA GLU A 87 -34.74 -11.50 -37.03
C GLU A 87 -35.09 -12.93 -36.59
N PRO A 88 -36.29 -13.17 -36.01
CA PRO A 88 -36.67 -14.49 -35.51
C PRO A 88 -36.71 -15.61 -36.57
N GLU A 89 -36.94 -15.28 -37.85
CA GLU A 89 -36.98 -16.25 -38.95
C GLU A 89 -35.61 -16.55 -39.58
N TRP A 90 -34.57 -15.84 -39.16
CA TRP A 90 -33.22 -16.06 -39.65
C TRP A 90 -32.63 -17.33 -39.05
N PHE A 91 -31.88 -18.06 -39.87
CA PHE A 91 -31.18 -19.27 -39.43
C PHE A 91 -30.26 -18.92 -38.26
N GLY A 92 -30.29 -19.73 -37.20
CA GLY A 92 -29.33 -19.60 -36.11
C GLY A 92 -29.71 -18.59 -35.01
N LYS A 93 -30.96 -18.11 -34.94
CA LYS A 93 -31.36 -17.10 -33.93
C LYS A 93 -31.09 -17.56 -32.49
N GLU A 94 -31.53 -18.76 -32.12
CA GLU A 94 -31.31 -19.31 -30.77
C GLU A 94 -29.82 -19.54 -30.51
N GLU A 95 -29.06 -19.94 -31.53
CA GLU A 95 -27.63 -20.12 -31.44
C GLU A 95 -26.88 -18.79 -31.24
N VAL A 96 -27.27 -17.70 -31.93
CA VAL A 96 -26.70 -16.35 -31.71
C VAL A 96 -26.94 -15.88 -30.29
N ASP A 97 -28.16 -16.07 -29.76
CA ASP A 97 -28.50 -15.70 -28.39
C ASP A 97 -27.67 -16.51 -27.38
N THR A 98 -27.55 -17.82 -27.61
CA THR A 98 -26.74 -18.71 -26.77
C THR A 98 -25.25 -18.29 -26.80
N ILE A 99 -24.71 -17.99 -27.98
CA ILE A 99 -23.32 -17.53 -28.13
C ILE A 99 -23.10 -16.20 -27.38
N ALA A 100 -24.05 -15.27 -27.44
CA ALA A 100 -23.97 -14.01 -26.72
C ALA A 100 -23.96 -14.22 -25.19
N GLU A 101 -24.84 -15.08 -24.67
CA GLU A 101 -24.90 -15.45 -23.24
C GLU A 101 -23.62 -16.16 -22.79
N GLU A 102 -23.14 -17.15 -23.54
CA GLU A 102 -21.91 -17.89 -23.20
C GLU A 102 -20.68 -16.98 -23.26
N THR A 103 -20.62 -16.04 -24.21
CA THR A 103 -19.56 -15.03 -24.28
C THR A 103 -19.53 -14.17 -23.02
N ASP A 104 -20.69 -13.72 -22.52
CA ASP A 104 -20.82 -12.93 -21.29
C ASP A 104 -20.35 -13.71 -20.05
N ILE A 105 -20.72 -14.99 -19.98
CA ILE A 105 -20.30 -15.90 -18.90
C ILE A 105 -18.78 -16.10 -18.90
N LEU A 106 -18.17 -16.36 -20.07
CA LEU A 106 -16.73 -16.57 -20.18
C LEU A 106 -15.91 -15.33 -19.77
N TRP A 107 -16.36 -14.14 -20.17
CA TRP A 107 -15.73 -12.89 -19.75
C TRP A 107 -15.83 -12.69 -18.22
N SER A 108 -17.00 -12.94 -17.65
CA SER A 108 -17.24 -12.79 -16.21
C SER A 108 -16.38 -13.77 -15.41
N ASP A 109 -16.38 -15.06 -15.76
CA ASP A 109 -15.55 -16.08 -15.11
C ASP A 109 -14.04 -15.78 -15.23
N TYR A 110 -13.59 -15.28 -16.39
CA TYR A 110 -12.18 -14.89 -16.56
C TYR A 110 -11.80 -13.71 -15.65
N HIS A 111 -12.63 -12.66 -15.61
CA HIS A 111 -12.42 -11.51 -14.75
C HIS A 111 -12.41 -11.92 -13.27
N ASP A 112 -13.41 -12.69 -12.83
CA ASP A 112 -13.55 -13.13 -11.44
C ASP A 112 -12.36 -14.00 -11.01
N LYS A 113 -11.88 -14.90 -11.86
CA LYS A 113 -10.67 -15.69 -11.57
C LYS A 113 -9.42 -14.82 -11.37
N LEU A 114 -9.27 -13.75 -12.15
CA LEU A 114 -8.15 -12.82 -11.97
C LEU A 114 -8.27 -12.05 -10.66
N VAL A 115 -9.47 -11.58 -10.30
CA VAL A 115 -9.73 -10.90 -9.03
C VAL A 115 -9.47 -11.85 -7.85
N ASP A 116 -10.15 -12.98 -7.81
CA ASP A 116 -10.17 -13.87 -6.64
C ASP A 116 -8.85 -14.60 -6.41
N ASN A 117 -8.04 -14.81 -7.45
CA ASN A 117 -6.79 -15.53 -7.31
C ASN A 117 -5.57 -14.61 -7.44
N SER A 118 -5.48 -13.83 -8.50
CA SER A 118 -4.25 -13.06 -8.79
C SER A 118 -4.19 -11.76 -7.99
N MET A 119 -5.31 -11.04 -7.92
CA MET A 119 -5.39 -9.78 -7.17
C MET A 119 -5.35 -10.02 -5.66
N ILE A 120 -6.15 -10.97 -5.14
CA ILE A 120 -6.11 -11.33 -3.71
C ILE A 120 -4.72 -11.83 -3.28
N ALA A 121 -4.04 -12.65 -4.10
CA ALA A 121 -2.68 -13.09 -3.79
C ALA A 121 -1.71 -11.90 -3.72
N MET A 122 -1.85 -10.91 -4.61
CA MET A 122 -1.05 -9.68 -4.58
C MET A 122 -1.29 -8.86 -3.33
N ASP A 123 -2.56 -8.66 -2.95
CA ASP A 123 -2.91 -7.90 -1.74
C ASP A 123 -2.40 -8.61 -0.48
N THR A 124 -2.52 -9.93 -0.41
CA THR A 124 -2.02 -10.76 0.70
C THR A 124 -0.49 -10.70 0.81
N TYR A 125 0.21 -10.73 -0.33
CA TYR A 125 1.66 -10.60 -0.36
C TYR A 125 2.11 -9.22 0.13
N LEU A 126 1.46 -8.15 -0.34
CA LEU A 126 1.80 -6.78 0.06
C LEU A 126 1.41 -6.45 1.51
N ALA A 127 0.42 -7.15 2.08
CA ALA A 127 0.01 -6.98 3.47
C ALA A 127 1.10 -7.34 4.50
N GLN A 128 2.15 -8.07 4.10
CA GLN A 128 3.27 -8.40 4.98
C GLN A 128 4.24 -7.23 5.22
N PHE A 129 4.30 -6.27 4.29
CA PHE A 129 5.31 -5.21 4.32
C PHE A 129 5.10 -4.16 5.42
N PRO A 130 3.87 -3.69 5.73
CA PRO A 130 3.67 -2.67 6.76
C PRO A 130 4.19 -3.07 8.15
N ASP A 131 3.93 -4.31 8.58
CA ASP A 131 4.40 -4.83 9.88
C ASP A 131 5.94 -4.91 9.93
N VAL A 132 6.56 -5.49 8.91
CA VAL A 132 8.03 -5.57 8.80
C VAL A 132 8.65 -4.18 8.78
N LYS A 133 8.05 -3.23 8.07
CA LYS A 133 8.50 -1.83 8.02
C LYS A 133 8.44 -1.17 9.39
N ALA A 134 7.36 -1.38 10.14
CA ALA A 134 7.22 -0.86 11.51
C ALA A 134 8.28 -1.46 12.45
N ARG A 135 8.57 -2.75 12.32
CA ARG A 135 9.65 -3.40 13.09
C ARG A 135 11.04 -2.89 12.72
N ILE A 136 11.33 -2.61 11.44
CA ILE A 136 12.57 -1.94 11.04
C ILE A 136 12.70 -0.57 11.73
N ALA A 137 11.65 0.26 11.67
CA ALA A 137 11.67 1.57 12.33
C ALA A 137 11.85 1.45 13.85
N LYS A 138 11.18 0.48 14.49
CA LYS A 138 11.34 0.18 15.92
C LYS A 138 12.77 -0.23 16.24
N ARG A 139 13.40 -1.08 15.42
CA ARG A 139 14.80 -1.51 15.56
C ARG A 139 15.75 -0.31 15.51
N ASP A 140 15.56 0.62 14.58
CA ASP A 140 16.43 1.81 14.46
C ASP A 140 16.31 2.75 15.66
N ARG A 141 15.10 2.93 16.20
CA ARG A 141 14.89 3.63 17.48
C ARG A 141 15.62 2.93 18.63
N LYS A 142 15.48 1.61 18.74
CA LYS A 142 16.10 0.82 19.83
C LYS A 142 17.62 0.71 19.74
N MET A 143 18.18 0.77 18.53
CA MET A 143 19.62 0.93 18.32
C MET A 143 20.12 2.23 18.95
N THR A 144 19.40 3.33 18.72
CA THR A 144 19.73 4.65 19.28
C THR A 144 19.64 4.65 20.81
N ASP A 145 18.60 4.03 21.38
CA ASP A 145 18.45 3.86 22.84
C ASP A 145 19.61 3.05 23.43
N TYR A 146 19.99 1.95 22.77
CA TYR A 146 21.11 1.11 23.19
C TYR A 146 22.44 1.86 23.15
N ASP A 147 22.73 2.59 22.06
CA ASP A 147 23.94 3.40 21.96
C ASP A 147 23.98 4.50 23.03
N SER A 148 22.85 5.16 23.29
CA SER A 148 22.71 6.15 24.37
C SER A 148 23.03 5.55 25.75
N ALA A 149 22.42 4.40 26.09
CA ALA A 149 22.68 3.70 27.35
C ALA A 149 24.13 3.22 27.47
N ARG A 150 24.73 2.75 26.37
CA ARG A 150 26.14 2.33 26.30
C ARG A 150 27.08 3.50 26.54
N HIS A 151 26.80 4.65 25.93
CA HIS A 151 27.55 5.89 26.15
C HIS A 151 27.40 6.39 27.59
N HIS A 152 26.18 6.36 28.15
CA HIS A 152 25.91 6.76 29.53
C HIS A 152 26.70 5.89 30.53
N PHE A 153 26.58 4.56 30.44
CA PHE A 153 27.32 3.63 31.28
C PHE A 153 28.84 3.74 31.12
N GLY A 154 29.32 3.89 29.88
CA GLY A 154 30.73 4.09 29.58
C GLY A 154 31.31 5.38 30.18
N SER A 155 30.52 6.44 30.22
CA SER A 155 30.90 7.71 30.87
C SER A 155 31.03 7.56 32.39
N LEU A 156 30.10 6.84 33.04
CA LEU A 156 30.13 6.58 34.49
C LEU A 156 31.30 5.68 34.89
N GLN A 157 31.71 4.72 34.04
CA GLN A 157 32.90 3.92 34.29
C GLN A 157 34.21 4.74 34.25
N LYS A 158 34.35 5.63 33.25
CA LYS A 158 35.54 6.49 33.10
C LYS A 158 35.56 7.66 34.09
N GLY A 159 34.37 8.14 34.48
CA GLY A 159 34.15 9.25 35.41
C GLY A 159 34.63 8.99 36.84
N LYS A 160 34.87 7.73 37.24
CA LYS A 160 35.41 7.36 38.56
C LYS A 160 36.66 8.15 38.99
N LYS A 161 37.50 8.64 38.06
CA LYS A 161 38.66 9.48 38.38
C LYS A 161 38.38 11.00 38.31
N GLN A 162 37.45 11.43 37.46
CA GLN A 162 37.21 12.84 37.18
C GLN A 162 36.15 13.46 38.10
N ASP A 163 35.07 12.74 38.39
CA ASP A 163 34.04 13.20 39.33
C ASP A 163 34.50 13.09 40.78
N GLN A 164 35.36 12.11 41.09
CA GLN A 164 36.03 12.06 42.38
C GLN A 164 36.85 13.34 42.65
N ALA A 165 37.50 13.91 41.63
CA ALA A 165 38.26 15.16 41.76
C ALA A 165 37.39 16.43 41.89
N LYS A 166 36.21 16.46 41.27
CA LYS A 166 35.26 17.59 41.34
C LYS A 166 34.43 17.59 42.63
N ILE A 167 34.04 16.41 43.09
CA ILE A 167 33.25 16.21 44.31
C ILE A 167 34.14 16.22 45.57
N ALA A 168 35.43 15.86 45.45
CA ALA A 168 36.37 15.85 46.59
C ALA A 168 36.49 17.22 47.28
N LYS A 169 36.45 18.34 46.57
CA LYS A 169 36.60 19.68 47.18
C LYS A 169 35.42 20.04 48.11
N PRO A 170 34.15 20.06 47.66
CA PRO A 170 33.00 20.31 48.53
C PRO A 170 32.79 19.22 49.58
N MET A 171 33.04 17.93 49.26
CA MET A 171 32.96 16.87 50.27
C MET A 171 34.03 16.98 51.34
N SER A 172 35.27 17.36 51.01
CA SER A 172 36.33 17.52 52.02
C SER A 172 36.02 18.63 53.03
N LEU A 173 35.23 19.63 52.63
CA LEU A 173 34.74 20.70 53.51
C LEU A 173 33.65 20.18 54.46
N VAL A 174 32.70 19.39 53.95
CA VAL A 174 31.64 18.75 54.75
C VAL A 174 32.22 17.70 55.70
N GLU A 175 33.18 16.91 55.24
CA GLU A 175 33.86 15.87 56.02
C GLU A 175 34.72 16.49 57.13
N LYS A 176 35.39 17.62 56.89
CA LYS A 176 36.13 18.39 57.93
C LYS A 176 35.23 19.07 58.95
N ALA A 177 33.99 19.40 58.59
CA ALA A 177 33.01 19.99 59.50
C ALA A 177 32.24 18.94 60.31
N ALA A 178 32.23 17.68 59.87
CA ALA A 178 31.54 16.59 60.54
C ALA A 178 32.36 16.03 61.72
N PRO A 179 31.72 15.68 62.85
CA PRO A 179 32.36 14.91 63.91
C PRO A 179 32.97 13.61 63.38
N GLY A 180 34.10 13.15 63.95
CA GLY A 180 34.81 11.96 63.46
C GLY A 180 33.96 10.68 63.39
N TRP A 181 32.93 10.54 64.24
CA TRP A 181 31.99 9.43 64.18
C TRP A 181 31.06 9.47 62.93
N ALA A 182 30.84 10.65 62.36
CA ALA A 182 29.97 10.87 61.20
C ALA A 182 30.71 10.82 59.85
N GLN A 183 32.03 11.02 59.83
CA GLN A 183 32.85 10.97 58.61
C GLN A 183 32.74 9.62 57.89
N GLY A 184 32.81 8.51 58.63
CA GLY A 184 32.67 7.16 58.06
C GLY A 184 31.28 6.92 57.44
N ILE A 185 30.23 7.50 58.01
CA ILE A 185 28.85 7.37 57.53
C ILE A 185 28.68 8.13 56.21
N LEU A 186 29.21 9.35 56.12
CA LEU A 186 29.17 10.18 54.91
C LEU A 186 29.94 9.52 53.75
N SER A 187 31.13 8.99 54.02
CA SER A 187 31.93 8.28 53.01
C SER A 187 31.24 7.00 52.50
N ALA A 188 30.67 6.20 53.41
CA ALA A 188 29.92 5.00 53.04
C ALA A 188 28.67 5.34 52.21
N HIS A 189 27.93 6.39 52.57
CA HIS A 189 26.77 6.86 51.82
C HIS A 189 27.14 7.29 50.40
N GLN A 190 28.24 8.04 50.24
CA GLN A 190 28.72 8.47 48.92
C GLN A 190 29.10 7.29 48.02
N ILE A 191 29.81 6.30 48.57
CA ILE A 191 30.18 5.08 47.85
C ILE A 191 28.92 4.31 47.43
N ALA A 192 27.95 4.19 48.35
CA ALA A 192 26.67 3.54 48.07
C ALA A 192 25.90 4.26 46.95
N GLN A 193 25.84 5.60 46.98
CA GLN A 193 25.15 6.40 45.97
C GLN A 193 25.81 6.25 44.59
N THR A 194 27.14 6.31 44.52
CA THR A 194 27.88 6.17 43.26
C THR A 194 27.72 4.76 42.68
N ASN A 195 27.75 3.73 43.54
CA ASN A 195 27.50 2.35 43.13
C ASN A 195 26.05 2.14 42.67
N LEU A 196 25.07 2.78 43.32
CA LEU A 196 23.67 2.73 42.93
C LEU A 196 23.47 3.29 41.51
N THR A 197 23.96 4.49 41.23
CA THR A 197 23.86 5.11 39.89
C THR A 197 24.57 4.27 38.83
N ARG A 198 25.72 3.67 39.16
CA ARG A 198 26.42 2.75 38.24
C ARG A 198 25.59 1.50 37.93
N ASN A 199 24.98 0.90 38.96
CA ASN A 199 24.17 -0.30 38.80
C ASN A 199 22.87 0.00 38.03
N GLN A 200 22.26 1.17 38.23
CA GLN A 200 21.10 1.62 37.45
C GLN A 200 21.44 1.75 35.96
N ALA A 201 22.56 2.41 35.63
CA ALA A 201 23.01 2.54 34.24
C ALA A 201 23.41 1.18 33.62
N GLU A 202 23.95 0.25 34.40
CA GLU A 202 24.25 -1.12 33.96
C GLU A 202 22.98 -1.91 33.63
N GLU A 203 21.94 -1.75 34.46
CA GLU A 203 20.63 -2.38 34.24
C GLU A 203 19.91 -1.79 33.02
N GLU A 204 19.94 -0.45 32.85
CA GLU A 204 19.40 0.24 31.68
C GLU A 204 20.09 -0.21 30.40
N LEU A 205 21.43 -0.31 30.41
CA LEU A 205 22.19 -0.85 29.29
C LEU A 205 21.77 -2.29 28.95
N GLY A 206 21.63 -3.15 29.97
CA GLY A 206 21.18 -4.53 29.79
C GLY A 206 19.77 -4.62 29.19
N ARG A 207 18.83 -3.78 29.66
CA ARG A 207 17.47 -3.70 29.11
C ARG A 207 17.45 -3.22 27.67
N ALA A 208 18.14 -2.12 27.37
CA ALA A 208 18.20 -1.55 26.02
C ALA A 208 18.85 -2.55 25.03
N GLN A 209 19.93 -3.22 25.44
CA GLN A 209 20.57 -4.26 24.64
C GLN A 209 19.61 -5.40 24.32
N LYS A 210 18.88 -5.91 25.33
CA LYS A 210 17.96 -7.04 25.15
C LYS A 210 16.87 -6.71 24.13
N VAL A 211 16.21 -5.56 24.27
CA VAL A 211 15.11 -5.15 23.39
C VAL A 211 15.60 -4.93 21.95
N PHE A 212 16.76 -4.29 21.79
CA PHE A 212 17.36 -4.11 20.46
C PHE A 212 17.71 -5.46 19.81
N GLU A 213 18.39 -6.35 20.53
CA GLU A 213 18.87 -7.62 19.98
C GLU A 213 17.72 -8.55 19.58
N GLU A 214 16.64 -8.59 20.37
CA GLU A 214 15.44 -9.38 20.08
C GLU A 214 14.85 -9.00 18.71
N ILE A 215 14.62 -7.71 18.47
CA ILE A 215 14.08 -7.23 17.19
C ILE A 215 15.11 -7.40 16.06
N ASN A 216 16.39 -7.17 16.36
CA ASN A 216 17.45 -7.23 15.36
C ASN A 216 17.64 -8.65 14.81
N VAL A 217 17.65 -9.67 15.68
CA VAL A 217 17.77 -11.07 15.26
C VAL A 217 16.56 -11.50 14.43
N ASP A 218 15.35 -11.15 14.86
CA ASP A 218 14.12 -11.50 14.13
C ASP A 218 14.14 -10.92 12.70
N LEU A 219 14.52 -9.64 12.55
CA LEU A 219 14.60 -9.01 11.23
C LEU A 219 15.77 -9.53 10.38
N GLN A 220 16.91 -9.87 10.97
CA GLN A 220 18.03 -10.48 10.25
C GLN A 220 17.65 -11.85 9.66
N ASP A 221 16.76 -12.58 10.30
CA ASP A 221 16.23 -13.84 9.78
C ASP A 221 15.10 -13.61 8.75
N GLU A 222 14.20 -12.65 8.98
CA GLU A 222 13.00 -12.46 8.17
C GLU A 222 13.26 -11.72 6.85
N LEU A 223 14.10 -10.67 6.83
CA LEU A 223 14.34 -9.88 5.62
C LEU A 223 14.88 -10.72 4.44
N PRO A 224 15.86 -11.62 4.62
CA PRO A 224 16.33 -12.49 3.55
C PRO A 224 15.27 -13.50 3.10
N GLN A 225 14.44 -14.00 4.02
CA GLN A 225 13.34 -14.92 3.69
C GLN A 225 12.28 -14.23 2.84
N LEU A 226 11.84 -13.04 3.25
CA LEU A 226 10.91 -12.22 2.49
C LEU A 226 11.49 -11.89 1.11
N TRP A 227 12.76 -11.49 1.03
CA TRP A 227 13.42 -11.26 -0.25
C TRP A 227 13.39 -12.48 -1.16
N ASN A 228 13.77 -13.66 -0.65
CA ASN A 228 13.81 -14.89 -1.45
C ASN A 228 12.41 -15.37 -1.90
N SER A 229 11.35 -15.07 -1.13
CA SER A 229 9.97 -15.42 -1.49
C SER A 229 9.46 -14.74 -2.77
N ARG A 230 10.04 -13.59 -3.16
CA ARG A 230 9.58 -12.77 -4.30
C ARG A 230 9.46 -13.56 -5.60
N VAL A 231 10.43 -14.45 -5.87
CA VAL A 231 10.50 -15.20 -7.12
C VAL A 231 9.36 -16.22 -7.17
N GLY A 232 9.15 -16.96 -6.08
CA GLY A 232 8.06 -17.93 -5.98
C GLY A 232 6.69 -17.26 -6.12
N PHE A 233 6.52 -16.09 -5.48
CA PHE A 233 5.33 -15.28 -5.62
C PHE A 233 5.07 -14.88 -7.08
N TYR A 234 6.05 -14.27 -7.76
CA TYR A 234 5.89 -13.86 -9.17
C TYR A 234 5.59 -15.04 -10.09
N VAL A 235 6.30 -16.16 -9.92
CA VAL A 235 6.08 -17.37 -10.71
C VAL A 235 4.64 -17.87 -10.54
N ASN A 236 4.16 -17.99 -9.32
CA ASN A 236 2.81 -18.50 -9.04
C ASN A 236 1.71 -17.59 -9.59
N THR A 237 1.87 -16.27 -9.43
CA THR A 237 0.89 -15.29 -9.93
C THR A 237 0.82 -15.32 -11.46
N PHE A 238 1.95 -15.18 -12.14
CA PHE A 238 1.95 -15.12 -13.61
C PHE A 238 1.63 -16.47 -14.27
N GLN A 239 2.00 -17.60 -13.67
CA GLN A 239 1.58 -18.92 -14.16
C GLN A 239 0.06 -19.10 -14.05
N SER A 240 -0.54 -18.70 -12.93
CA SER A 240 -1.99 -18.74 -12.75
C SER A 240 -2.71 -17.86 -13.76
N MET A 241 -2.27 -16.60 -13.90
CA MET A 241 -2.83 -15.65 -14.88
C MET A 241 -2.75 -16.18 -16.31
N ALA A 242 -1.58 -16.69 -16.72
CA ALA A 242 -1.40 -17.28 -18.04
C ALA A 242 -2.32 -18.49 -18.25
N GLY A 243 -2.51 -19.32 -17.23
CA GLY A 243 -3.43 -20.45 -17.26
C GLY A 243 -4.89 -20.03 -17.44
N TYR A 244 -5.34 -18.98 -16.75
CA TYR A 244 -6.69 -18.43 -16.93
C TYR A 244 -6.87 -17.84 -18.33
N GLN A 245 -5.91 -17.04 -18.78
CA GLN A 245 -5.96 -16.41 -20.10
C GLN A 245 -5.95 -17.44 -21.23
N GLN A 246 -5.16 -18.51 -21.10
CA GLN A 246 -5.13 -19.61 -22.06
C GLN A 246 -6.48 -20.31 -22.17
N ARG A 247 -7.13 -20.61 -21.04
CA ARG A 247 -8.46 -21.25 -21.02
C ARG A 247 -9.52 -20.34 -21.62
N PHE A 248 -9.54 -19.07 -21.20
CA PHE A 248 -10.44 -18.06 -21.73
C PHE A 248 -10.34 -17.94 -23.26
N HIS A 249 -9.14 -17.75 -23.82
CA HIS A 249 -9.00 -17.63 -25.27
C HIS A 249 -9.33 -18.91 -26.02
N LYS A 250 -9.07 -20.09 -25.42
CA LYS A 250 -9.43 -21.37 -26.03
C LYS A 250 -10.94 -21.52 -26.19
N ASP A 251 -11.70 -21.20 -25.14
CA ASP A 251 -13.16 -21.38 -25.16
C ASP A 251 -13.84 -20.24 -25.93
N MET A 252 -13.35 -19.00 -25.81
CA MET A 252 -13.77 -17.88 -26.67
C MET A 252 -13.52 -18.14 -28.16
N GLY A 253 -12.42 -18.82 -28.49
CA GLY A 253 -12.12 -19.23 -29.86
C GLY A 253 -13.15 -20.19 -30.46
N LYS A 254 -13.78 -21.04 -29.63
CA LYS A 254 -14.86 -21.93 -30.09
C LYS A 254 -16.13 -21.13 -30.38
N LEU A 255 -16.54 -20.24 -29.47
CA LEU A 255 -17.72 -19.38 -29.67
C LEU A 255 -17.59 -18.51 -30.93
N ASN A 256 -16.38 -17.97 -31.19
CA ASN A 256 -16.13 -17.22 -32.40
C ASN A 256 -16.24 -18.06 -33.68
N GLN A 257 -15.84 -19.34 -33.62
CA GLN A 257 -16.01 -20.27 -34.73
C GLN A 257 -17.50 -20.62 -34.93
N ASP A 258 -18.22 -20.91 -33.84
CA ASP A 258 -19.64 -21.22 -33.88
C ASP A 258 -20.45 -20.05 -34.46
N LEU A 259 -20.11 -18.81 -34.09
CA LEU A 259 -20.71 -17.60 -34.67
C LEU A 259 -20.42 -17.48 -36.17
N ASN A 260 -19.20 -17.76 -36.60
CA ASN A 260 -18.83 -17.72 -38.02
C ASN A 260 -19.62 -18.76 -38.83
N ASP A 261 -19.81 -19.96 -38.28
CA ASP A 261 -20.57 -21.04 -38.91
C ASP A 261 -22.06 -20.65 -39.04
N VAL A 262 -22.63 -20.01 -38.01
CA VAL A 262 -24.01 -19.47 -38.07
C VAL A 262 -24.13 -18.40 -39.16
N MET A 263 -23.21 -17.45 -39.21
CA MET A 263 -23.20 -16.40 -40.25
C MET A 263 -23.08 -16.97 -41.66
N THR A 264 -22.29 -18.03 -41.83
CA THR A 264 -22.15 -18.72 -43.12
C THR A 264 -23.48 -19.37 -43.54
N LYS A 265 -24.15 -20.08 -42.63
CA LYS A 265 -25.45 -20.71 -42.92
C LYS A 265 -26.58 -19.70 -43.13
N LEU A 266 -26.54 -18.55 -42.47
CA LEU A 266 -27.46 -17.45 -42.75
C LEU A 266 -27.29 -16.92 -44.19
N ASP A 267 -26.05 -16.81 -44.67
CA ASP A 267 -25.76 -16.41 -46.05
C ASP A 267 -26.29 -17.43 -47.07
N GLU A 268 -26.13 -18.72 -46.77
CA GLU A 268 -26.72 -19.82 -47.56
C GLU A 268 -28.25 -19.72 -47.61
N GLN A 269 -28.91 -19.46 -46.48
CA GLN A 269 -30.37 -19.23 -46.42
C GLN A 269 -30.79 -18.06 -47.30
N ARG A 270 -30.03 -16.96 -47.30
CA ARG A 270 -30.28 -15.77 -48.16
C ARG A 270 -30.20 -16.14 -49.64
N LEU A 271 -29.19 -16.91 -50.03
CA LEU A 271 -28.97 -17.32 -51.43
C LEU A 271 -29.98 -18.35 -51.91
N ALA A 272 -30.50 -19.19 -51.01
CA ALA A 272 -31.50 -20.22 -51.32
C ALA A 272 -32.92 -19.66 -51.55
N LYS A 273 -33.21 -18.44 -51.08
CA LYS A 273 -34.54 -17.83 -51.24
C LYS A 273 -34.71 -17.32 -52.69
N PRO A 274 -35.69 -17.83 -53.47
CA PRO A 274 -35.89 -17.39 -54.85
C PRO A 274 -36.27 -15.91 -54.88
N ALA A 275 -35.68 -15.15 -55.82
CA ALA A 275 -36.01 -13.74 -56.01
C ALA A 275 -37.53 -13.57 -56.18
N PRO A 276 -38.17 -12.60 -55.51
CA PRO A 276 -39.57 -12.29 -55.77
C PRO A 276 -39.73 -11.94 -57.26
N PRO A 277 -40.83 -12.33 -57.93
CA PRO A 277 -41.05 -11.98 -59.32
C PRO A 277 -41.05 -10.45 -59.45
N GLY A 278 -39.99 -9.91 -60.07
CA GLY A 278 -39.87 -8.48 -60.30
C GLY A 278 -40.99 -7.99 -61.22
N PRO A 279 -41.44 -6.72 -61.09
CA PRO A 279 -42.35 -6.13 -62.05
C PRO A 279 -41.70 -6.13 -63.43
N ALA A 280 -42.46 -6.54 -64.45
CA ALA A 280 -42.04 -6.62 -65.85
C ALA A 280 -41.31 -5.34 -66.32
N PRO A 281 -40.33 -5.45 -67.24
CA PRO A 281 -39.55 -4.29 -67.67
C PRO A 281 -40.47 -3.31 -68.39
N VAL A 282 -40.77 -2.19 -67.74
CA VAL A 282 -41.44 -1.05 -68.38
C VAL A 282 -40.41 -0.42 -69.31
N ARG A 283 -40.66 -0.55 -70.63
CA ARG A 283 -39.86 0.05 -71.71
C ARG A 283 -39.73 1.56 -71.47
N PRO A 284 -38.51 2.14 -71.40
CA PRO A 284 -38.38 3.58 -71.31
C PRO A 284 -38.81 4.24 -72.65
N PRO A 285 -39.44 5.42 -72.62
CA PRO A 285 -39.76 6.18 -73.83
C PRO A 285 -38.47 6.66 -74.53
N PRO A 286 -38.49 6.91 -75.85
CA PRO A 286 -37.27 7.21 -76.60
C PRO A 286 -36.74 8.61 -76.26
N SER A 287 -35.48 8.69 -75.81
CA SER A 287 -34.75 9.95 -75.64
C SER A 287 -34.32 10.53 -77.01
N PRO A 288 -34.40 11.86 -77.23
CA PRO A 288 -33.89 12.50 -78.44
C PRO A 288 -32.36 12.47 -78.54
N ARG A 289 -31.84 12.24 -79.75
CA ARG A 289 -30.40 12.23 -80.11
C ARG A 289 -29.78 13.64 -80.04
N PRO A 290 -28.47 13.79 -79.74
CA PRO A 290 -27.89 15.02 -79.18
C PRO A 290 -27.42 16.04 -80.23
N SER A 291 -27.47 17.33 -79.87
CA SER A 291 -26.78 18.42 -80.56
C SER A 291 -25.39 18.61 -79.98
N LEU A 292 -24.39 18.59 -80.85
CA LEU A 292 -22.96 18.81 -80.57
C LEU A 292 -22.67 20.28 -80.26
N THR A 293 -21.94 20.58 -79.19
CA THR A 293 -20.83 21.57 -79.09
C THR A 293 -20.25 21.60 -77.64
N PRO A 294 -18.99 22.04 -77.42
CA PRO A 294 -18.02 21.34 -76.55
C PRO A 294 -17.71 21.96 -75.17
N ALA A 295 -17.25 21.07 -74.24
CA ALA A 295 -16.20 21.10 -73.18
C ALA A 295 -15.75 22.45 -72.51
N PRO A 296 -15.24 22.49 -71.25
CA PRO A 296 -14.33 21.52 -70.57
C PRO A 296 -14.73 21.15 -69.11
N ASP A 297 -14.53 19.91 -68.64
CA ASP A 297 -13.31 19.22 -68.16
C ASP A 297 -12.90 19.60 -66.72
N THR A 298 -13.30 18.76 -65.75
CA THR A 298 -12.59 18.56 -64.48
C THR A 298 -12.83 17.11 -64.01
N GLN A 299 -11.79 16.28 -64.14
CA GLN A 299 -11.69 14.94 -63.55
C GLN A 299 -11.64 15.02 -62.01
N GLN A 300 -12.41 14.16 -61.35
CA GLN A 300 -12.06 13.65 -60.01
C GLN A 300 -11.99 12.13 -60.11
N ASP A 301 -10.77 11.63 -60.16
CA ASP A 301 -10.45 10.21 -60.10
C ASP A 301 -10.62 9.69 -58.66
N ILE A 302 -11.35 8.59 -58.59
CA ILE A 302 -11.47 7.67 -57.46
C ILE A 302 -10.19 6.83 -57.45
N ILE A 303 -9.43 6.84 -56.35
CA ILE A 303 -8.33 5.89 -56.15
C ILE A 303 -8.84 4.72 -55.31
N SER A 304 -8.98 3.57 -55.96
CA SER A 304 -9.11 2.26 -55.31
C SER A 304 -7.80 1.85 -54.66
N PHE A 305 -7.96 1.19 -53.52
CA PHE A 305 -6.99 0.57 -52.64
C PHE A 305 -6.33 -0.66 -53.31
N ASP A 306 -5.00 -0.77 -53.22
CA ASP A 306 -4.30 -2.05 -53.35
C ASP A 306 -3.00 -2.07 -52.53
N GLY A 307 -2.86 -3.11 -51.72
CA GLY A 307 -1.71 -4.00 -51.77
C GLY A 307 -0.38 -3.58 -51.14
N GLU A 308 -0.22 -3.97 -49.87
CA GLU A 308 0.93 -4.72 -49.33
C GLU A 308 2.33 -4.11 -49.14
N ALA A 309 2.88 -4.46 -47.96
CA ALA A 309 4.25 -4.89 -47.69
C ALA A 309 5.28 -3.89 -47.08
N LEU A 310 5.71 -4.28 -45.86
CA LEU A 310 7.07 -4.26 -45.30
C LEU A 310 7.58 -3.01 -44.52
N VAL A 311 7.62 -3.19 -43.19
CA VAL A 311 8.67 -2.87 -42.18
C VAL A 311 10.09 -2.49 -42.69
N PRO A 312 11.03 -1.97 -41.86
CA PRO A 312 10.98 -1.11 -40.65
C PRO A 312 12.13 -0.04 -40.58
N ASP A 313 12.17 0.68 -39.46
CA ASP A 313 13.36 1.12 -38.70
C ASP A 313 14.04 2.50 -38.89
N ALA A 314 14.55 2.96 -37.73
CA ALA A 314 15.68 3.85 -37.48
C ALA A 314 15.54 5.39 -37.52
N ASN A 315 15.27 5.92 -36.32
CA ASN A 315 16.21 6.69 -35.49
C ASN A 315 16.69 8.12 -35.86
N THR A 316 16.55 8.98 -34.83
CA THR A 316 17.54 10.00 -34.35
C THR A 316 17.40 11.48 -34.76
N ALA A 317 16.65 12.22 -33.93
CA ALA A 317 17.08 13.37 -33.09
C ALA A 317 17.34 14.78 -33.74
N PRO A 318 17.55 15.86 -32.94
CA PRO A 318 16.75 17.11 -32.97
C PRO A 318 17.63 18.37 -33.28
N PRO A 319 17.24 19.66 -33.07
CA PRO A 319 17.17 20.29 -31.73
C PRO A 319 16.18 21.48 -31.54
N SER A 320 15.91 21.80 -30.25
CA SER A 320 15.85 23.12 -29.55
C SER A 320 15.22 24.35 -30.25
N GLN A 321 14.47 25.26 -29.62
CA GLN A 321 14.62 25.86 -28.28
C GLN A 321 13.50 26.91 -28.04
N ALA A 322 13.18 27.14 -26.74
CA ALA A 322 12.63 28.37 -26.14
C ALA A 322 11.17 28.79 -26.51
N THR A 323 10.30 29.28 -25.62
CA THR A 323 10.49 30.16 -24.46
C THR A 323 9.19 30.23 -23.63
N THR A 324 9.28 30.34 -22.32
CA THR A 324 8.24 30.87 -21.39
C THR A 324 8.11 32.40 -21.51
N PRO A 325 7.05 33.01 -20.96
CA PRO A 325 7.20 33.67 -19.66
C PRO A 325 5.99 33.56 -18.70
N SER A 326 6.26 33.97 -17.46
CA SER A 326 5.60 33.72 -16.18
C SER A 326 4.45 34.66 -15.78
N GLN A 327 3.68 34.19 -14.78
CA GLN A 327 3.16 34.87 -13.57
C GLN A 327 2.32 36.16 -13.66
N ALA A 328 1.14 36.13 -12.99
CA ALA A 328 0.74 37.18 -12.05
C ALA A 328 -0.32 36.68 -11.03
N THR A 329 -0.33 37.34 -9.88
CA THR A 329 -0.84 37.02 -8.55
C THR A 329 -2.27 37.55 -8.25
N THR A 330 -2.91 36.96 -7.24
CA THR A 330 -4.18 37.34 -6.56
C THR A 330 -4.10 38.70 -5.82
N PRO A 331 -5.23 39.35 -5.41
CA PRO A 331 -5.82 39.10 -4.07
C PRO A 331 -7.35 39.34 -3.87
N SER A 332 -7.80 38.90 -2.68
CA SER A 332 -9.09 38.85 -1.96
C SER A 332 -10.07 40.04 -1.97
N GLN A 333 -11.38 39.78 -1.77
CA GLN A 333 -12.14 40.09 -0.52
C GLN A 333 -13.64 39.71 -0.58
N ALA A 334 -14.22 39.54 0.62
CA ALA A 334 -15.52 38.94 0.94
C ALA A 334 -16.70 39.93 0.99
N THR A 335 -17.95 39.42 0.87
CA THR A 335 -19.12 39.92 1.63
C THR A 335 -20.28 38.88 1.62
N ALA A 336 -20.77 38.52 2.82
CA ALA A 336 -22.12 37.97 3.09
C ALA A 336 -23.07 39.15 3.44
N PRO A 337 -24.34 39.04 3.95
CA PRO A 337 -25.13 37.87 4.38
C PRO A 337 -26.67 37.94 4.08
N SER A 338 -27.44 36.90 4.43
CA SER A 338 -28.87 36.97 4.85
C SER A 338 -29.26 35.63 5.52
N GLN A 339 -29.35 35.56 6.86
CA GLN A 339 -30.59 35.54 7.69
C GLN A 339 -31.61 34.46 7.28
N ALA A 340 -31.80 33.36 8.02
CA ALA A 340 -32.37 33.15 9.38
C ALA A 340 -33.83 32.65 9.31
N THR A 341 -34.07 31.40 9.69
CA THR A 341 -35.34 30.98 10.35
C THR A 341 -35.20 29.62 11.08
N THR A 342 -35.55 29.64 12.36
CA THR A 342 -36.02 28.55 13.23
C THR A 342 -37.20 29.17 14.05
N PRO A 343 -38.09 28.44 14.78
CA PRO A 343 -37.89 27.12 15.39
C PRO A 343 -39.11 26.15 15.45
N SER A 344 -38.82 24.96 16.02
CA SER A 344 -39.69 24.07 16.83
C SER A 344 -40.71 23.14 16.16
N GLN A 345 -40.48 21.83 16.29
CA GLN A 345 -41.22 21.01 17.27
C GLN A 345 -40.54 19.65 17.51
N ALA A 346 -40.56 19.24 18.78
CA ALA A 346 -40.06 17.98 19.30
C ALA A 346 -41.03 16.83 18.99
N THR A 347 -40.51 15.66 18.62
CA THR A 347 -41.15 14.37 18.90
C THR A 347 -40.08 13.27 18.91
N THR A 348 -39.78 12.72 20.09
CA THR A 348 -39.17 11.39 20.27
C THR A 348 -40.27 10.37 19.93
N PRO A 349 -40.01 9.25 19.22
CA PRO A 349 -39.33 8.13 19.87
C PRO A 349 -38.44 7.24 18.97
N SER A 350 -37.68 6.38 19.66
CA SER A 350 -37.16 5.08 19.20
C SER A 350 -35.77 5.07 18.53
N GLN A 351 -34.83 4.53 19.30
CA GLN A 351 -33.47 4.15 18.91
C GLN A 351 -33.46 3.28 17.63
N PRO A 352 -32.56 3.55 16.68
CA PRO A 352 -32.01 2.51 15.83
C PRO A 352 -30.86 1.84 16.57
N GLN A 353 -31.04 0.58 17.00
CA GLN A 353 -29.93 -0.32 17.27
C GLN A 353 -29.14 -0.52 15.97
N VAL A 354 -27.88 -0.08 15.96
CA VAL A 354 -26.94 -0.40 14.88
C VAL A 354 -26.25 -1.70 15.25
N TYR A 355 -26.55 -2.75 14.48
CA TYR A 355 -25.81 -4.01 14.51
C TYR A 355 -24.39 -3.78 13.98
N LEU A 356 -23.37 -4.00 14.81
CA LEU A 356 -22.00 -4.13 14.33
C LEU A 356 -21.82 -5.48 13.64
N LYS A 357 -21.25 -5.47 12.43
CA LYS A 357 -20.69 -6.66 11.79
C LYS A 357 -19.51 -7.16 12.64
N SER A 358 -19.51 -8.47 12.85
CA SER A 358 -18.54 -9.25 13.63
C SER A 358 -17.10 -9.07 13.12
N GLY A 359 -16.16 -8.83 14.04
CA GLY A 359 -14.72 -8.96 13.79
C GLY A 359 -13.86 -7.75 14.16
N SER A 360 -13.77 -7.39 15.45
CA SER A 360 -12.68 -6.67 16.13
C SER A 360 -13.23 -6.05 17.43
N ASN A 361 -13.10 -6.77 18.55
CA ASN A 361 -13.41 -6.21 19.87
C ASN A 361 -12.24 -5.33 20.33
N ILE A 362 -12.16 -4.08 19.86
CA ILE A 362 -11.37 -3.04 20.55
C ILE A 362 -12.36 -2.21 21.35
N ALA A 363 -12.41 -2.47 22.65
CA ALA A 363 -13.25 -1.74 23.57
C ALA A 363 -12.76 -0.29 23.66
N VAL A 364 -13.61 0.66 23.29
CA VAL A 364 -13.42 2.09 23.64
C VAL A 364 -13.76 2.27 25.12
N CYS A 365 -12.94 1.76 26.06
CA CYS A 365 -13.21 1.84 27.50
C CYS A 365 -11.94 1.72 28.38
N ASP A 366 -11.80 2.61 29.38
CA ASP A 366 -11.11 2.33 30.66
C ASP A 366 -12.08 1.60 31.62
N VAL A 367 -11.53 1.00 32.70
CA VAL A 367 -12.09 0.15 33.77
C VAL A 367 -13.42 0.65 34.40
N ASN A 368 -13.87 1.87 34.09
CA ASN A 368 -15.09 2.49 34.62
C ASN A 368 -16.12 2.96 33.58
N ASN A 369 -16.03 2.51 32.31
CA ASN A 369 -17.04 2.74 31.27
C ASN A 369 -17.32 4.23 30.97
N LYS A 370 -16.33 5.11 31.14
CA LYS A 370 -16.36 6.51 30.71
C LYS A 370 -15.52 6.67 29.44
N LYS A 371 -16.11 7.25 28.39
CA LYS A 371 -15.37 7.69 27.20
C LYS A 371 -14.37 8.76 27.62
N ILE A 372 -13.07 8.50 27.44
CA ILE A 372 -12.04 9.51 27.64
C ILE A 372 -11.94 10.30 26.33
N GLN A 373 -12.48 11.52 26.35
CA GLN A 373 -12.27 12.49 25.30
C GLN A 373 -11.21 13.47 25.76
N VAL A 374 -10.30 13.80 24.86
CA VAL A 374 -9.31 14.84 25.08
C VAL A 374 -9.42 15.90 24.00
N LYS A 375 -9.10 17.13 24.35
CA LYS A 375 -9.05 18.26 23.42
C LYS A 375 -7.59 18.65 23.19
N ALA A 376 -7.17 18.74 21.94
CA ALA A 376 -5.85 19.23 21.59
C ALA A 376 -5.73 20.72 21.98
N MET A 377 -4.70 21.04 22.75
CA MET A 377 -4.39 22.39 23.23
C MET A 377 -3.46 23.15 22.27
N HIS A 378 -2.71 22.40 21.47
CA HIS A 378 -1.74 22.91 20.51
C HIS A 378 -1.88 22.17 19.19
N ASP A 379 -1.40 22.80 18.12
CA ASP A 379 -1.22 22.12 16.84
C ASP A 379 -0.10 21.08 16.98
N TYR A 380 -0.33 19.89 16.45
CA TYR A 380 0.61 18.79 16.42
C TYR A 380 0.71 18.24 15.00
N ALA A 381 1.88 18.39 14.38
CA ALA A 381 2.16 17.85 13.06
C ALA A 381 2.73 16.44 13.23
N ALA A 382 2.10 15.45 12.59
CA ALA A 382 2.60 14.07 12.58
C ALA A 382 3.98 14.01 11.91
N THR A 383 4.93 13.38 12.59
CA THR A 383 6.30 13.17 12.12
C THR A 383 6.55 11.78 11.55
N ASP A 384 5.66 10.82 11.86
CA ASP A 384 5.67 9.45 11.36
C ASP A 384 4.25 9.01 10.91
N GLY A 385 4.15 7.91 10.19
CA GLY A 385 2.91 7.43 9.56
C GLY A 385 1.88 6.82 10.53
N ASP A 386 2.29 6.54 11.76
CA ASP A 386 1.44 6.06 12.86
C ASP A 386 1.01 7.19 13.82
N GLU A 387 1.51 8.41 13.63
CA GLU A 387 1.15 9.57 14.46
C GLU A 387 -0.13 10.27 13.98
N LEU A 388 -0.96 10.68 14.92
CA LEU A 388 -2.20 11.40 14.65
C LEU A 388 -1.93 12.91 14.59
N GLU A 389 -2.00 13.50 13.40
CA GLU A 389 -1.93 14.96 13.22
C GLU A 389 -3.14 15.64 13.90
N MET A 390 -2.94 16.71 14.68
CA MET A 390 -4.01 17.41 15.41
C MET A 390 -3.89 18.93 15.25
N LYS A 391 -5.02 19.65 15.26
CA LYS A 391 -5.05 21.10 15.41
C LYS A 391 -5.57 21.49 16.79
N ALA A 392 -5.11 22.62 17.31
CA ALA A 392 -5.62 23.19 18.54
C ALA A 392 -7.14 23.35 18.46
N GLY A 393 -7.85 22.70 19.38
CA GLY A 393 -9.30 22.64 19.40
C GLY A 393 -9.91 21.31 18.95
N ASP A 394 -9.14 20.45 18.25
CA ASP A 394 -9.61 19.13 17.83
C ASP A 394 -9.96 18.25 19.05
N VAL A 395 -11.06 17.50 18.95
CA VAL A 395 -11.46 16.51 19.95
C VAL A 395 -11.02 15.12 19.48
N VAL A 396 -10.33 14.40 20.35
CA VAL A 396 -9.80 13.06 20.08
C VAL A 396 -10.40 12.07 21.06
N LEU A 397 -10.86 10.94 20.52
CA LEU A 397 -11.35 9.80 21.26
C LEU A 397 -10.14 8.92 21.60
N VAL A 398 -9.82 8.81 22.89
CA VAL A 398 -8.70 7.98 23.36
C VAL A 398 -9.09 6.51 23.30
N LEU A 399 -8.22 5.70 22.71
CA LEU A 399 -8.37 4.26 22.56
C LEU A 399 -7.42 3.54 23.51
N ALA A 400 -7.86 2.41 24.07
CA ALA A 400 -6.97 1.52 24.78
C ALA A 400 -6.01 0.85 23.77
N TRP A 401 -4.77 0.65 24.19
CA TRP A 401 -3.81 -0.13 23.41
C TRP A 401 -4.24 -1.59 23.36
N GLU A 402 -4.07 -2.24 22.20
CA GLU A 402 -4.33 -3.67 22.05
C GLU A 402 -3.36 -4.50 22.92
N ASN A 403 -2.15 -3.97 23.12
CA ASN A 403 -1.13 -4.52 24.00
C ASN A 403 -0.60 -3.41 24.95
N PRO A 404 -0.79 -3.53 26.28
CA PRO A 404 -0.31 -2.52 27.24
C PRO A 404 1.21 -2.31 27.21
N ASP A 405 1.99 -3.32 26.81
CA ASP A 405 3.44 -3.25 26.73
C ASP A 405 3.95 -2.41 25.54
N GLU A 406 3.04 -1.98 24.65
CA GLU A 406 3.34 -1.10 23.51
C GLU A 406 3.10 0.38 23.81
N GLN A 407 2.52 0.71 24.97
CA GLN A 407 2.27 2.08 25.35
C GLN A 407 3.56 2.75 25.83
N ASP A 408 4.06 3.71 25.05
CA ASP A 408 5.17 4.58 25.44
C ASP A 408 4.71 5.63 26.48
N ASP A 409 5.55 5.89 27.48
CA ASP A 409 5.29 6.88 28.53
C ASP A 409 5.06 8.28 27.92
N GLY A 410 3.90 8.88 28.23
CA GLY A 410 3.51 10.20 27.72
C GLY A 410 2.84 10.21 26.35
N TRP A 411 2.57 9.04 25.75
CA TRP A 411 1.85 8.91 24.48
C TRP A 411 0.51 8.20 24.65
N LEU A 412 -0.49 8.66 23.88
CA LEU A 412 -1.83 8.11 23.84
C LEU A 412 -2.18 7.68 22.41
N MET A 413 -3.02 6.66 22.29
CA MET A 413 -3.58 6.21 21.01
C MET A 413 -5.00 6.79 20.87
N GLY A 414 -5.38 7.25 19.68
CA GLY A 414 -6.74 7.74 19.46
C GLY A 414 -7.13 7.98 18.02
N VAL A 415 -8.35 8.47 17.82
CA VAL A 415 -8.90 8.88 16.53
C VAL A 415 -9.66 10.20 16.70
N LYS A 416 -9.61 11.08 15.70
CA LYS A 416 -10.38 12.33 15.74
C LYS A 416 -11.88 12.05 15.80
N GLU A 417 -12.59 12.78 16.65
CA GLU A 417 -14.04 12.66 16.77
C GLU A 417 -14.74 13.00 15.45
N SER A 418 -14.24 13.98 14.70
CA SER A 418 -14.77 14.34 13.37
C SER A 418 -14.69 13.17 12.38
N HIS A 419 -13.55 12.49 12.31
CA HIS A 419 -13.35 11.32 11.45
C HIS A 419 -14.27 10.15 11.88
N TRP A 420 -14.37 9.91 13.18
CA TRP A 420 -15.23 8.86 13.72
C TRP A 420 -16.72 9.11 13.42
N LEU A 421 -17.17 10.36 13.51
CA LEU A 421 -18.56 10.73 13.23
C LEU A 421 -18.93 10.55 11.75
N GLU A 422 -17.99 10.78 10.84
CA GLU A 422 -18.19 10.66 9.40
C GLU A 422 -18.08 9.22 8.90
N ASN A 423 -16.97 8.54 9.22
CA ASN A 423 -16.62 7.25 8.61
C ASN A 423 -17.02 6.04 9.45
N LYS A 424 -17.22 6.24 10.76
CA LYS A 424 -17.51 5.16 11.74
C LYS A 424 -16.53 3.99 11.70
N ASP A 425 -15.28 4.26 11.36
CA ASP A 425 -14.18 3.30 11.39
C ASP A 425 -12.98 3.84 12.18
N LEU A 426 -12.01 2.95 12.43
CA LEU A 426 -10.76 3.25 13.13
C LEU A 426 -9.55 3.30 12.17
N LEU A 427 -9.77 3.49 10.87
CA LEU A 427 -8.68 3.46 9.87
C LEU A 427 -7.71 4.62 10.03
N ALA A 428 -8.18 5.76 10.54
CA ALA A 428 -7.37 6.93 10.83
C ALA A 428 -6.96 7.03 12.33
N LYS A 429 -6.79 5.89 13.00
CA LYS A 429 -6.23 5.87 14.37
C LYS A 429 -4.72 6.16 14.32
N GLY A 430 -4.21 6.83 15.34
CA GLY A 430 -2.77 7.09 15.49
C GLY A 430 -2.39 7.52 16.90
N VAL A 431 -1.09 7.58 17.15
CA VAL A 431 -0.50 7.98 18.44
C VAL A 431 -0.32 9.50 18.52
N PHE A 432 -0.46 10.07 19.71
CA PHE A 432 -0.25 11.49 19.96
C PHE A 432 0.25 11.74 21.39
N PRO A 433 1.01 12.83 21.62
CA PRO A 433 1.57 13.14 22.93
C PRO A 433 0.50 13.63 23.93
N GLU A 434 0.45 13.03 25.12
CA GLU A 434 -0.53 13.37 26.17
C GLU A 434 -0.44 14.84 26.60
N ASN A 435 0.77 15.37 26.69
CA ASN A 435 1.06 16.75 27.11
C ASN A 435 0.55 17.83 26.14
N PHE A 436 0.09 17.45 24.94
CA PHE A 436 -0.55 18.35 23.98
C PHE A 436 -2.08 18.39 24.14
N THR A 437 -2.63 17.66 25.10
CA THR A 437 -4.09 17.49 25.23
C THR A 437 -4.61 17.76 26.64
N GLN A 438 -5.88 18.13 26.72
CA GLN A 438 -6.60 18.34 27.97
C GLN A 438 -7.81 17.40 28.04
N LYS A 439 -7.95 16.64 29.13
CA LYS A 439 -9.13 15.80 29.38
C LYS A 439 -10.40 16.66 29.46
N LEU A 440 -11.45 16.24 28.75
CA LEU A 440 -12.76 16.91 28.72
C LEU A 440 -13.70 16.44 29.82
#